data_AF-A0A1F2ZNR2-F1
#
_entry.id   AF-A0A1F2ZNR2-F1
#
_cell.length_a   1.000
_cell.length_b   1.000
_cell.length_c   1.000
_cell.angle_alpha   90.00
_cell.angle_beta   90.00
_cell.angle_gamma   90.00
#
_symmetry.space_group_name_H-M   'P 1'
#
loop_
_entity.id
_entity.type
_entity.pdbx_description
1 polymer ?
#
loop_
_entity_poly.entity_id
_entity_poly.type
_entity_poly.pdbx_seq_one_letter_code
_entity_poly.pdbx_strand_id
1 'polypeptide(L)'
;MKYLSYKHIQNCDRLFVENVAIAEIAKSVGTPFYCYSKKTLSENFSIFVDAFASAGINDYKICYAIKANFNIHLVGILKELGAGIDAVSAGEIFRAIKAGIDPKKIVFAGVGKTREEIEYALKNGVEEFSVESITEMFLLNEVAIILGKRAKFSLRVNPDVDAKTHDKISTGRKSDKFGVDIELAQEIYDKASKLPGLEIYGIAMHIGSQITSLEPFRLAFGKLRELCLKLRLLGHKISALDFGGGIGISYKNENTLLIQDYAKLIADLTADLNVKITIAPGRAIVGAAGILVSKILFLKETAAKNFAIIDAAMNDLMRPGLYGSYHEIFPVIKKTGLKIIYDLVGPVCESTDILAQNRELVDAKAGDLLIFASAGAYGSSMSNEYNCRPLIPEILVDVDEFTVIRRRPTFEEMLRYE
;
A
#
# COMPACT_ATOMS: atom_id res chain seq x y z
N MET A 1 -3.73 -6.42 17.08
CA MET A 1 -4.73 -5.95 16.08
C MET A 1 -6.07 -5.81 16.78
N LYS A 2 -6.70 -4.64 16.73
CA LYS A 2 -7.92 -4.34 17.54
C LYS A 2 -9.20 -5.04 17.02
N TYR A 3 -9.23 -5.46 15.76
CA TYR A 3 -10.40 -6.06 15.11
C TYR A 3 -10.41 -7.59 15.10
N LEU A 4 -9.31 -8.23 15.51
CA LEU A 4 -9.25 -9.67 15.70
C LEU A 4 -9.51 -9.97 17.16
N SER A 5 -10.54 -10.76 17.44
CA SER A 5 -10.87 -11.14 18.81
C SER A 5 -11.19 -12.63 18.89
N TYR A 6 -10.74 -13.27 19.97
CA TYR A 6 -11.20 -14.60 20.30
C TYR A 6 -12.44 -14.49 21.18
N LYS A 7 -13.52 -15.17 20.78
CA LYS A 7 -14.73 -15.31 21.59
C LYS A 7 -14.91 -16.77 21.97
N HIS A 8 -15.25 -17.03 23.23
CA HIS A 8 -15.49 -18.37 23.73
C HIS A 8 -16.89 -18.85 23.31
N ILE A 9 -16.98 -19.81 22.39
CA ILE A 9 -18.23 -20.29 21.82
C ILE A 9 -18.20 -21.82 21.71
N GLN A 10 -19.23 -22.49 22.22
CA GLN A 10 -19.37 -23.95 22.16
C GLN A 10 -18.09 -24.67 22.66
N ASN A 11 -17.59 -24.26 23.83
CA ASN A 11 -16.41 -24.83 24.52
C ASN A 11 -15.07 -24.64 23.80
N CYS A 12 -14.96 -23.71 22.86
CA CYS A 12 -13.68 -23.37 22.23
C CYS A 12 -13.56 -21.87 21.95
N ASP A 13 -12.34 -21.37 21.94
CA ASP A 13 -12.04 -19.99 21.60
C ASP A 13 -11.89 -19.87 20.08
N ARG A 14 -12.82 -19.14 19.44
CA ARG A 14 -12.86 -18.95 17.98
C ARG A 14 -12.48 -17.53 17.62
N LEU A 15 -11.74 -17.37 16.53
CA LEU A 15 -11.28 -16.09 16.02
C LEU A 15 -12.35 -15.42 15.15
N PHE A 16 -12.57 -14.14 15.43
CA PHE A 16 -13.49 -13.25 14.73
C PHE A 16 -12.73 -12.14 14.03
N VAL A 17 -13.21 -11.73 12.86
CA VAL A 17 -12.93 -10.42 12.28
C VAL A 17 -14.17 -9.58 12.58
N GLU A 18 -13.99 -8.49 13.33
CA GLU A 18 -15.12 -7.73 13.88
C GLU A 18 -16.07 -8.67 14.65
N ASN A 19 -17.35 -8.79 14.25
CA ASN A 19 -18.30 -9.72 14.87
C ASN A 19 -18.58 -10.98 14.03
N VAL A 20 -17.88 -11.21 12.92
CA VAL A 20 -18.07 -12.39 12.07
C VAL A 20 -17.02 -13.46 12.36
N ALA A 21 -17.45 -14.70 12.59
CA ALA A 21 -16.53 -15.81 12.83
C ALA A 21 -15.80 -16.18 11.53
N ILE A 22 -14.47 -16.25 11.57
CA ILE A 22 -13.68 -16.58 10.36
C ILE A 22 -14.04 -17.96 9.81
N ALA A 23 -14.37 -18.90 10.69
CA ALA A 23 -14.80 -20.25 10.30
C ALA A 23 -16.11 -20.24 9.48
N GLU A 24 -17.02 -19.30 9.73
CA GLU A 24 -18.28 -19.18 8.98
C GLU A 24 -18.02 -18.63 7.57
N ILE A 25 -17.15 -17.62 7.46
CA ILE A 25 -16.68 -17.12 6.16
C ILE A 25 -16.01 -18.25 5.38
N ALA A 26 -15.11 -19.00 6.02
CA ALA A 26 -14.40 -20.10 5.39
C ALA A 26 -15.33 -21.22 4.90
N LYS A 27 -16.41 -21.52 5.65
CA LYS A 27 -17.44 -22.48 5.24
C LYS A 27 -18.22 -22.00 4.01
N SER A 28 -18.51 -20.70 3.92
CA SER A 28 -19.31 -20.11 2.83
C SER A 28 -18.50 -19.89 1.55
N VAL A 29 -17.28 -19.35 1.67
CA VAL A 29 -16.44 -18.90 0.54
C VAL A 29 -15.43 -19.97 0.09
N GLY A 30 -14.97 -20.80 1.04
CA GLY A 30 -13.87 -21.73 0.84
C GLY A 30 -12.49 -21.06 0.86
N THR A 31 -11.51 -21.70 1.49
CA THR A 31 -10.12 -21.24 1.57
C THR A 31 -9.32 -21.52 0.28
N PRO A 32 -8.22 -20.77 0.04
CA PRO A 32 -7.80 -19.57 0.78
C PRO A 32 -8.61 -18.33 0.37
N PHE A 33 -8.65 -17.30 1.23
CA PHE A 33 -9.26 -16.00 0.92
C PHE A 33 -8.62 -14.86 1.72
N TYR A 34 -8.65 -13.65 1.16
CA TYR A 34 -8.37 -12.42 1.92
C TYR A 34 -9.63 -11.93 2.63
N CYS A 35 -9.48 -11.40 3.84
CA CYS A 35 -10.56 -10.81 4.62
C CYS A 35 -10.13 -9.44 5.18
N TYR A 36 -10.95 -8.42 4.96
CA TYR A 36 -10.69 -7.03 5.33
C TYR A 36 -11.72 -6.53 6.33
N SER A 37 -11.27 -5.84 7.38
CA SER A 37 -12.13 -5.14 8.32
C SER A 37 -12.41 -3.72 7.81
N LYS A 38 -13.66 -3.40 7.49
CA LYS A 38 -14.07 -2.04 7.12
C LYS A 38 -13.81 -1.06 8.25
N LYS A 39 -14.08 -1.48 9.50
CA LYS A 39 -13.83 -0.65 10.69
C LYS A 39 -12.36 -0.26 10.79
N THR A 40 -11.45 -1.23 10.72
CA THR A 40 -10.00 -0.98 10.83
C THR A 40 -9.48 -0.13 9.69
N LEU A 41 -9.93 -0.38 8.46
CA LEU A 41 -9.57 0.43 7.30
C LEU A 41 -9.95 1.91 7.52
N SER A 42 -11.18 2.13 8.02
CA SER A 42 -11.72 3.46 8.27
C SER A 42 -10.99 4.15 9.42
N GLU A 43 -10.79 3.47 10.54
CA GLU A 43 -10.04 3.98 11.69
C GLU A 43 -8.60 4.36 11.31
N ASN A 44 -7.91 3.51 10.54
CA ASN A 44 -6.55 3.80 10.11
C ASN A 44 -6.47 5.06 9.25
N PHE A 45 -7.46 5.32 8.39
CA PHE A 45 -7.52 6.55 7.61
C PHE A 45 -7.84 7.76 8.48
N SER A 46 -8.85 7.67 9.35
CA SER A 46 -9.25 8.76 10.25
C SER A 46 -8.13 9.20 11.20
N ILE A 47 -7.25 8.28 11.63
CA ILE A 47 -6.07 8.64 12.43
C ILE A 47 -5.19 9.70 11.73
N PHE A 48 -5.05 9.64 10.40
CA PHE A 48 -4.30 10.67 9.66
C PHE A 48 -5.08 11.99 9.61
N VAL A 49 -6.39 11.94 9.36
CA VAL A 49 -7.26 13.12 9.35
C VAL A 49 -7.19 13.86 10.69
N ASP A 50 -7.37 13.13 11.79
CA ASP A 50 -7.34 13.66 13.14
C ASP A 50 -5.96 14.21 13.52
N ALA A 51 -4.88 13.52 13.13
CA ALA A 51 -3.51 13.96 13.39
C ALA A 51 -3.19 15.27 12.66
N PHE A 52 -3.60 15.42 11.40
CA PHE A 52 -3.39 16.64 10.62
C PHE A 52 -4.20 17.81 11.17
N ALA A 53 -5.47 17.57 11.51
CA ALA A 53 -6.33 18.57 12.15
C ALA A 53 -5.73 19.03 13.49
N SER A 54 -5.27 18.09 14.34
CA SER A 54 -4.66 18.38 15.63
C SER A 54 -3.32 19.13 15.51
N ALA A 55 -2.58 18.91 14.42
CA ALA A 55 -1.36 19.63 14.10
C ALA A 55 -1.60 21.02 13.48
N GLY A 56 -2.86 21.43 13.28
CA GLY A 56 -3.22 22.72 12.69
C GLY A 56 -3.03 22.80 11.18
N ILE A 57 -2.87 21.67 10.49
CA ILE A 57 -2.73 21.61 9.04
C ILE A 57 -4.14 21.59 8.42
N ASN A 58 -4.52 22.68 7.75
CA ASN A 58 -5.87 22.85 7.19
C ASN A 58 -5.94 22.62 5.67
N ASP A 59 -4.85 22.87 4.92
CA ASP A 59 -4.79 22.63 3.48
C ASP A 59 -3.93 21.40 3.17
N TYR A 60 -4.55 20.22 3.25
CA TYR A 60 -3.88 18.96 2.98
C TYR A 60 -4.74 17.99 2.16
N LYS A 61 -4.06 16.98 1.61
CA LYS A 61 -4.65 15.86 0.90
C LYS A 61 -3.98 14.56 1.35
N ILE A 62 -4.78 13.59 1.74
CA ILE A 62 -4.32 12.23 1.99
C ILE A 62 -4.64 11.41 0.74
N CYS A 63 -3.60 11.12 -0.05
CA CYS A 63 -3.67 10.28 -1.23
C CYS A 63 -3.43 8.82 -0.85
N TYR A 64 -4.44 7.96 -0.90
CA TYR A 64 -4.20 6.54 -0.68
C TYR A 64 -3.34 5.98 -1.83
N ALA A 65 -2.19 5.39 -1.50
CA ALA A 65 -1.33 4.72 -2.48
C ALA A 65 -1.97 3.40 -2.93
N ILE A 66 -2.74 3.45 -4.01
CA ILE A 66 -3.66 2.39 -4.45
C ILE A 66 -2.96 1.08 -4.82
N LYS A 67 -1.68 1.14 -5.19
CA LYS A 67 -0.78 -0.02 -5.34
C LYS A 67 -0.73 -0.95 -4.12
N ALA A 68 -1.01 -0.43 -2.92
CA ALA A 68 -1.07 -1.24 -1.70
C ALA A 68 -2.25 -2.23 -1.75
N ASN A 69 -3.44 -1.79 -2.18
CA ASN A 69 -4.57 -2.63 -2.52
C ASN A 69 -5.54 -1.85 -3.40
N PHE A 70 -5.69 -2.28 -4.65
CA PHE A 70 -6.46 -1.54 -5.62
C PHE A 70 -7.95 -1.92 -5.65
N ASN A 71 -8.43 -2.86 -4.83
CA ASN A 71 -9.82 -3.33 -4.83
C ASN A 71 -10.81 -2.14 -4.72
N ILE A 72 -11.73 -2.03 -5.69
CA ILE A 72 -12.58 -0.83 -5.85
C ILE A 72 -13.52 -0.61 -4.66
N HIS A 73 -13.89 -1.67 -3.93
CA HIS A 73 -14.74 -1.56 -2.75
C HIS A 73 -13.99 -0.94 -1.57
N LEU A 74 -12.71 -1.30 -1.38
CA LEU A 74 -11.86 -0.68 -0.35
C LEU A 74 -11.55 0.78 -0.71
N VAL A 75 -11.28 1.05 -1.99
CA VAL A 75 -11.09 2.43 -2.48
C VAL A 75 -12.37 3.26 -2.30
N GLY A 76 -13.55 2.67 -2.54
CA GLY A 76 -14.85 3.31 -2.33
C GLY A 76 -15.07 3.74 -0.88
N ILE A 77 -14.71 2.90 0.09
CA ILE A 77 -14.75 3.25 1.52
C ILE A 77 -13.84 4.45 1.81
N LEU A 78 -12.59 4.42 1.34
CA LEU A 78 -11.65 5.52 1.56
C LEU A 78 -12.09 6.82 0.87
N LYS A 79 -12.74 6.72 -0.29
CA LYS A 79 -13.37 7.85 -0.99
C LYS A 79 -14.44 8.52 -0.14
N GLU A 80 -15.28 7.75 0.56
CA GLU A 80 -16.31 8.27 1.47
C GLU A 80 -15.70 9.05 2.65
N LEU A 81 -14.51 8.64 3.09
CA LEU A 81 -13.72 9.33 4.12
C LEU A 81 -12.93 10.53 3.58
N GLY A 82 -13.02 10.82 2.28
CA GLY A 82 -12.40 11.99 1.65
C GLY A 82 -11.03 11.76 1.01
N ALA A 83 -10.57 10.51 0.92
CA ALA A 83 -9.27 10.18 0.32
C ALA A 83 -9.13 10.68 -1.13
N GLY A 84 -7.92 11.11 -1.47
CA GLY A 84 -7.44 11.11 -2.85
C GLY A 84 -6.71 9.82 -3.16
N ILE A 85 -6.05 9.77 -4.32
CA ILE A 85 -5.29 8.59 -4.78
C ILE A 85 -3.90 9.00 -5.25
N ASP A 86 -2.90 8.24 -4.82
CA ASP A 86 -1.58 8.17 -5.44
C ASP A 86 -1.59 6.94 -6.36
N ALA A 87 -1.62 7.19 -7.67
CA ALA A 87 -1.64 6.15 -8.70
C ALA A 87 -0.31 6.10 -9.45
N VAL A 88 0.13 4.91 -9.86
CA VAL A 88 1.38 4.69 -10.59
C VAL A 88 1.18 4.08 -11.99
N SER A 89 -0.07 3.95 -12.45
CA SER A 89 -0.40 3.54 -13.83
C SER A 89 -1.79 4.03 -14.26
N ALA A 90 -2.08 4.03 -15.56
CA ALA A 90 -3.44 4.31 -16.04
C ALA A 90 -4.48 3.27 -15.58
N GLY A 91 -4.07 2.02 -15.35
CA GLY A 91 -4.96 0.98 -14.80
C GLY A 91 -5.41 1.31 -13.37
N GLU A 92 -4.51 1.87 -12.56
CA GLU A 92 -4.84 2.36 -11.23
C GLU A 92 -5.74 3.60 -11.27
N ILE A 93 -5.50 4.55 -12.19
CA ILE A 93 -6.38 5.70 -12.42
C ILE A 93 -7.78 5.22 -12.82
N PHE A 94 -7.87 4.27 -13.76
CA PHE A 94 -9.13 3.67 -14.18
C PHE A 94 -9.89 3.06 -12.99
N ARG A 95 -9.22 2.24 -12.18
CA ARG A 95 -9.82 1.63 -10.98
C ARG A 95 -10.28 2.67 -9.97
N ALA A 96 -9.48 3.71 -9.72
CA ALA A 96 -9.85 4.81 -8.84
C ALA A 96 -11.14 5.52 -9.31
N ILE A 97 -11.21 5.87 -10.60
CA ILE A 97 -12.41 6.51 -11.19
C ILE A 97 -13.62 5.56 -11.10
N LYS A 98 -13.43 4.26 -11.36
CA LYS A 98 -14.50 3.26 -11.22
C LYS A 98 -14.98 3.08 -9.78
N ALA A 99 -14.11 3.31 -8.80
CA ALA A 99 -14.47 3.37 -7.38
C ALA A 99 -15.14 4.70 -6.98
N GLY A 100 -15.32 5.64 -7.92
CA GLY A 100 -15.99 6.93 -7.69
C GLY A 100 -15.08 8.03 -7.16
N ILE A 101 -13.75 7.88 -7.25
CA ILE A 101 -12.80 8.96 -6.95
C ILE A 101 -12.93 10.05 -8.02
N ASP A 102 -13.02 11.30 -7.57
CA ASP A 102 -12.89 12.47 -8.45
C ASP A 102 -11.47 12.49 -9.04
N PRO A 103 -11.28 12.52 -10.38
CA PRO A 103 -9.97 12.67 -11.01
C PRO A 103 -9.14 13.84 -10.46
N LYS A 104 -9.78 14.92 -10.01
CA LYS A 104 -9.12 16.07 -9.34
C LYS A 104 -8.54 15.75 -7.96
N LYS A 105 -8.76 14.53 -7.47
CA LYS A 105 -8.14 13.98 -6.27
C LYS A 105 -7.10 12.90 -6.59
N ILE A 106 -6.66 12.75 -7.83
CA ILE A 106 -5.63 11.79 -8.23
C ILE A 106 -4.29 12.50 -8.47
N VAL A 107 -3.22 11.97 -7.88
CA VAL A 107 -1.83 12.27 -8.24
C VAL A 107 -1.31 11.09 -9.06
N PHE A 108 -0.78 11.35 -10.26
CA PHE A 108 -0.16 10.32 -11.09
C PHE A 108 1.36 10.36 -10.92
N ALA A 109 1.87 9.40 -10.16
CA ALA A 109 3.29 9.16 -9.92
C ALA A 109 3.83 8.01 -10.80
N GLY A 110 5.09 7.61 -10.60
CA GLY A 110 5.70 6.44 -11.25
C GLY A 110 6.74 6.83 -12.30
N VAL A 111 7.89 6.17 -12.28
CA VAL A 111 9.04 6.52 -13.14
C VAL A 111 8.82 6.24 -14.65
N GLY A 112 7.89 5.36 -14.99
CA GLY A 112 7.74 4.80 -16.35
C GLY A 112 6.46 5.21 -17.07
N LYS A 113 5.90 6.40 -16.82
CA LYS A 113 4.65 6.81 -17.45
C LYS A 113 4.80 6.84 -18.97
N THR A 114 3.95 6.12 -19.67
CA THR A 114 3.93 6.10 -21.14
C THR A 114 3.17 7.30 -21.70
N ARG A 115 3.32 7.58 -23.01
CA ARG A 115 2.53 8.62 -23.69
C ARG A 115 1.03 8.34 -23.53
N GLU A 116 0.64 7.09 -23.73
CA GLU A 116 -0.74 6.62 -23.69
C GLU A 116 -1.34 6.82 -22.29
N GLU A 117 -0.56 6.54 -21.23
CA GLU A 117 -1.00 6.76 -19.87
C GLU A 117 -1.10 8.25 -19.52
N ILE A 118 -0.15 9.08 -19.97
CA ILE A 118 -0.22 10.54 -19.79
C ILE A 118 -1.45 11.10 -20.50
N GLU A 119 -1.70 10.69 -21.75
CA GLU A 119 -2.88 11.09 -22.51
C GLU A 119 -4.16 10.65 -21.82
N TYR A 120 -4.22 9.41 -21.34
CA TYR A 120 -5.35 8.90 -20.57
C TYR A 120 -5.60 9.73 -19.30
N ALA A 121 -4.57 9.99 -18.51
CA ALA A 121 -4.67 10.77 -17.28
C ALA A 121 -5.14 12.21 -17.56
N LEU A 122 -4.54 12.88 -18.55
CA LEU A 122 -4.94 14.22 -18.96
C LEU A 122 -6.39 14.26 -19.46
N LYS A 123 -6.80 13.33 -20.32
CA LYS A 123 -8.19 13.24 -20.84
C LYS A 123 -9.21 13.07 -19.71
N ASN A 124 -8.89 12.25 -18.72
CA ASN A 124 -9.75 12.01 -17.55
C ASN A 124 -9.71 13.14 -16.50
N GLY A 125 -8.82 14.14 -16.65
CA GLY A 125 -8.77 15.28 -15.74
C GLY A 125 -8.07 14.98 -14.41
N VAL A 126 -7.06 14.11 -14.43
CA VAL A 126 -6.16 13.90 -13.28
C VAL A 126 -5.54 15.23 -12.84
N GLU A 127 -5.54 15.46 -11.53
CA GLU A 127 -5.15 16.75 -10.94
C GLU A 127 -3.69 17.11 -11.17
N GLU A 128 -2.78 16.16 -10.93
CA GLU A 128 -1.35 16.43 -10.75
C GLU A 128 -0.51 15.26 -11.24
N PHE A 129 0.62 15.59 -11.89
CA PHE A 129 1.65 14.64 -12.30
C PHE A 129 2.89 14.82 -11.44
N SER A 130 3.31 13.75 -10.76
CA SER A 130 4.58 13.66 -10.06
C SER A 130 5.62 13.07 -11.01
N VAL A 131 6.37 13.96 -11.66
CA VAL A 131 7.36 13.62 -12.70
C VAL A 131 8.67 13.19 -12.06
N GLU A 132 9.28 12.15 -12.62
CA GLU A 132 10.49 11.53 -12.06
C GLU A 132 11.73 11.71 -12.93
N SER A 133 11.61 12.31 -14.12
CA SER A 133 12.76 12.61 -14.98
C SER A 133 12.54 13.83 -15.89
N ILE A 134 13.64 14.40 -16.38
CA ILE A 134 13.59 15.50 -17.36
C ILE A 134 12.96 15.05 -18.70
N THR A 135 13.16 13.80 -19.10
CA THR A 135 12.58 13.23 -20.33
C THR A 135 11.07 13.12 -20.21
N GLU A 136 10.59 12.63 -19.07
CA GLU A 136 9.15 12.56 -18.78
C GLU A 136 8.52 13.97 -18.73
N MET A 137 9.21 14.98 -18.16
CA MET A 137 8.75 16.37 -18.18
C MET A 137 8.50 16.87 -19.60
N PHE A 138 9.43 16.63 -20.54
CA PHE A 138 9.25 17.03 -21.94
C PHE A 138 8.11 16.27 -22.61
N LEU A 139 7.98 14.97 -22.35
CA LEU A 139 6.87 14.16 -22.87
C LEU A 139 5.51 14.67 -22.35
N LEU A 140 5.39 14.96 -21.06
CA LEU A 140 4.18 15.51 -20.46
C LEU A 140 3.80 16.85 -21.10
N ASN A 141 4.77 17.74 -21.30
CA ASN A 141 4.54 19.01 -21.99
C ASN A 141 4.00 18.79 -23.41
N GLU A 142 4.63 17.91 -24.18
CA GLU A 142 4.23 17.63 -25.57
C GLU A 142 2.79 17.13 -25.65
N VAL A 143 2.45 16.13 -24.84
CA VAL A 143 1.09 15.55 -24.81
C VAL A 143 0.07 16.57 -24.33
N ALA A 144 0.41 17.40 -23.32
CA ALA A 144 -0.48 18.45 -22.84
C ALA A 144 -0.80 19.47 -23.94
N ILE A 145 0.20 19.92 -24.71
CA ILE A 145 0.01 20.83 -25.85
C ILE A 145 -0.89 20.20 -26.91
N ILE A 146 -0.62 18.95 -27.30
CA ILE A 146 -1.42 18.23 -28.31
C ILE A 146 -2.89 18.15 -27.91
N LEU A 147 -3.17 17.97 -26.62
CA LEU A 147 -4.53 17.88 -26.09
C LEU A 147 -5.15 19.25 -25.75
N GLY A 148 -4.45 20.36 -26.00
CA GLY A 148 -4.90 21.70 -25.63
C GLY A 148 -5.09 21.88 -24.12
N LYS A 149 -4.30 21.17 -23.31
CA LYS A 149 -4.33 21.20 -21.84
C LYS A 149 -3.05 21.81 -21.27
N ARG A 150 -3.10 22.11 -19.98
CA ARG A 150 -1.93 22.45 -19.17
C ARG A 150 -1.82 21.48 -18.01
N ALA A 151 -0.73 20.73 -17.94
CA ALA A 151 -0.52 19.71 -16.93
C ALA A 151 0.09 20.32 -15.67
N LYS A 152 -0.56 20.10 -14.53
CA LYS A 152 -0.02 20.46 -13.22
C LYS A 152 1.12 19.51 -12.85
N PHE A 153 2.28 20.10 -12.58
CA PHE A 153 3.56 19.41 -12.49
C PHE A 153 4.18 19.58 -11.10
N SER A 154 4.53 18.45 -10.49
CA SER A 154 5.47 18.38 -9.37
C SER A 154 6.64 17.50 -9.75
N LEU A 155 7.86 17.89 -9.33
CA LEU A 155 9.05 17.09 -9.56
C LEU A 155 9.33 16.21 -8.34
N ARG A 156 9.43 14.89 -8.53
CA ARG A 156 9.86 13.97 -7.49
C ARG A 156 11.38 14.03 -7.34
N VAL A 157 11.85 14.45 -6.18
CA VAL A 157 13.27 14.56 -5.87
C VAL A 157 13.74 13.48 -4.89
N ASN A 158 15.00 13.09 -5.01
CA ASN A 158 15.70 12.21 -4.09
C ASN A 158 16.53 13.04 -3.12
N PRO A 159 16.20 13.04 -1.82
CA PRO A 159 16.91 13.85 -0.84
C PRO A 159 18.27 13.26 -0.43
N ASP A 160 18.69 12.12 -1.00
CA ASP A 160 19.89 11.37 -0.61
C ASP A 160 19.92 11.08 0.90
N VAL A 161 18.87 10.42 1.38
CA VAL A 161 18.70 10.01 2.78
C VAL A 161 18.46 8.51 2.81
N ASP A 162 19.30 7.78 3.52
CA ASP A 162 19.07 6.35 3.76
C ASP A 162 18.03 6.15 4.86
N ALA A 163 16.85 5.64 4.49
CA ALA A 163 15.79 5.33 5.43
C ALA A 163 16.08 4.11 6.34
N LYS A 164 17.22 3.42 6.13
CA LYS A 164 17.66 2.22 6.89
C LYS A 164 16.60 1.12 6.97
N THR A 165 15.79 0.99 5.91
CA THR A 165 14.83 -0.11 5.71
C THR A 165 15.50 -1.25 4.93
N HIS A 166 14.78 -2.35 4.67
CA HIS A 166 15.29 -3.43 3.80
C HIS A 166 15.85 -2.86 2.48
N ASP A 167 17.06 -3.29 2.08
CA ASP A 167 17.77 -2.77 0.90
C ASP A 167 16.96 -2.83 -0.39
N LYS A 168 16.06 -3.80 -0.53
CA LYS A 168 15.18 -3.97 -1.70
C LYS A 168 13.97 -3.01 -1.74
N ILE A 169 13.74 -2.23 -0.68
CA ILE A 169 12.55 -1.36 -0.51
C ILE A 169 12.91 0.09 -0.13
N SER A 170 14.21 0.40 -0.01
CA SER A 170 14.69 1.77 0.05
C SER A 170 14.60 2.39 -1.35
N THR A 171 14.03 3.59 -1.49
CA THR A 171 13.87 4.28 -2.79
C THR A 171 14.37 5.73 -2.76
N GLY A 172 15.19 6.09 -1.77
CA GLY A 172 15.65 7.45 -1.51
C GLY A 172 17.14 7.69 -1.80
N ARG A 173 17.87 6.69 -2.29
CA ARG A 173 19.31 6.77 -2.60
C ARG A 173 19.52 7.35 -4.00
N LYS A 174 20.65 8.02 -4.23
CA LYS A 174 21.03 8.54 -5.57
C LYS A 174 21.08 7.49 -6.68
N SER A 175 21.33 6.22 -6.32
CA SER A 175 21.40 5.10 -7.27
C SER A 175 20.04 4.52 -7.64
N ASP A 176 18.97 4.92 -6.95
CA ASP A 176 17.65 4.35 -7.17
C ASP A 176 17.05 4.91 -8.46
N LYS A 177 16.31 4.08 -9.21
CA LYS A 177 15.71 4.51 -10.48
C LYS A 177 14.65 5.61 -10.35
N PHE A 178 14.20 5.91 -9.13
CA PHE A 178 13.07 6.79 -8.86
C PHE A 178 13.53 8.20 -8.59
N GLY A 179 12.75 9.20 -8.99
CA GLY A 179 13.04 10.62 -8.75
C GLY A 179 14.33 11.13 -9.42
N VAL A 180 14.54 12.45 -9.29
CA VAL A 180 15.77 13.12 -9.75
C VAL A 180 16.66 13.47 -8.57
N ASP A 181 17.99 13.54 -8.76
CA ASP A 181 18.88 14.11 -7.74
C ASP A 181 18.40 15.53 -7.39
N ILE A 182 18.27 15.80 -6.09
CA ILE A 182 17.78 17.09 -5.57
C ILE A 182 18.62 18.27 -6.08
N GLU A 183 19.91 18.05 -6.38
CA GLU A 183 20.80 19.06 -6.93
C GLU A 183 20.42 19.49 -8.36
N LEU A 184 19.79 18.59 -9.13
CA LEU A 184 19.33 18.87 -10.50
C LEU A 184 17.96 19.56 -10.53
N ALA A 185 17.25 19.62 -9.39
CA ALA A 185 15.89 20.12 -9.35
C ALA A 185 15.78 21.55 -9.88
N GLN A 186 16.70 22.44 -9.50
CA GLN A 186 16.71 23.84 -9.96
C GLN A 186 16.74 23.93 -11.49
N GLU A 187 17.68 23.25 -12.13
CA GLU A 187 17.82 23.27 -13.59
C GLU A 187 16.54 22.77 -14.29
N ILE A 188 15.90 21.74 -13.72
CA ILE A 188 14.67 21.16 -14.26
C ILE A 188 13.51 22.15 -14.12
N TYR A 189 13.34 22.84 -12.97
CA TYR A 189 12.31 23.87 -12.83
C TYR A 189 12.56 25.08 -13.74
N ASP A 190 13.82 25.50 -13.93
CA ASP A 190 14.18 26.57 -14.86
C ASP A 190 13.77 26.24 -16.29
N LYS A 191 13.92 24.97 -16.71
CA LYS A 191 13.42 24.47 -18.00
C LYS A 191 11.90 24.38 -18.03
N ALA A 192 11.28 23.79 -17.00
CA ALA A 192 9.83 23.63 -16.90
C ALA A 192 9.08 24.96 -16.99
N SER A 193 9.65 26.04 -16.43
CA SER A 193 9.04 27.38 -16.45
C SER A 193 8.81 27.95 -17.85
N LYS A 194 9.55 27.43 -18.85
CA LYS A 194 9.49 27.85 -20.26
C LYS A 194 8.59 26.95 -21.11
N LEU A 195 8.03 25.89 -20.53
CA LEU A 195 7.22 24.90 -21.23
C LEU A 195 5.72 25.25 -21.15
N PRO A 196 5.06 25.59 -22.28
CA PRO A 196 3.69 26.13 -22.26
C PRO A 196 2.64 25.08 -21.88
N GLY A 197 2.93 23.79 -22.06
CA GLY A 197 2.05 22.69 -21.65
C GLY A 197 2.10 22.39 -20.15
N LEU A 198 2.97 23.04 -19.38
CA LEU A 198 3.15 22.76 -17.95
C LEU A 198 2.75 23.93 -17.06
N GLU A 199 2.23 23.57 -15.89
CA GLU A 199 2.01 24.45 -14.75
C GLU A 199 2.86 23.93 -13.58
N ILE A 200 3.93 24.65 -13.22
CA ILE A 200 4.71 24.35 -12.02
C ILE A 200 3.81 24.48 -10.80
N TYR A 201 3.73 23.42 -10.00
CA TYR A 201 2.84 23.34 -8.86
C TYR A 201 3.56 23.04 -7.56
N GLY A 202 4.36 21.98 -7.51
CA GLY A 202 4.91 21.52 -6.25
C GLY A 202 6.21 20.74 -6.41
N ILE A 203 6.67 20.19 -5.29
CA ILE A 203 7.81 19.26 -5.21
C ILE A 203 7.30 18.00 -4.51
N ALA A 204 7.71 16.84 -4.98
CA ALA A 204 7.33 15.56 -4.39
C ALA A 204 8.55 14.79 -3.89
N MET A 205 8.33 13.87 -2.95
CA MET A 205 9.33 12.90 -2.54
C MET A 205 8.71 11.59 -2.07
N HIS A 206 9.51 10.53 -2.08
CA HIS A 206 9.18 9.29 -1.40
C HIS A 206 10.46 8.54 -1.03
N ILE A 207 10.68 8.35 0.27
CA ILE A 207 11.99 7.95 0.82
C ILE A 207 12.11 6.45 1.13
N GLY A 208 11.06 5.66 0.86
CA GLY A 208 11.06 4.21 1.06
C GLY A 208 9.78 3.69 1.68
N SER A 209 9.79 2.42 2.10
CA SER A 209 8.63 1.77 2.73
C SER A 209 9.01 1.07 4.03
N GLN A 210 8.02 0.90 4.91
CA GLN A 210 8.19 0.23 6.20
C GLN A 210 9.13 1.00 7.15
N ILE A 211 9.08 2.33 7.09
CA ILE A 211 9.84 3.23 7.97
C ILE A 211 9.13 3.32 9.32
N THR A 212 9.81 2.90 10.38
CA THR A 212 9.24 2.78 11.72
C THR A 212 9.72 3.86 12.70
N SER A 213 10.66 4.71 12.30
CA SER A 213 11.17 5.84 13.09
C SER A 213 10.94 7.18 12.39
N LEU A 214 10.90 8.27 13.17
CA LEU A 214 10.63 9.60 12.67
C LEU A 214 11.87 10.26 12.00
N GLU A 215 13.08 9.86 12.41
CA GLU A 215 14.32 10.53 11.99
C GLU A 215 14.57 10.52 10.47
N PRO A 216 14.33 9.42 9.71
CA PRO A 216 14.43 9.46 8.25
C PRO A 216 13.52 10.49 7.61
N PHE A 217 12.28 10.63 8.11
CA PHE A 217 11.35 11.64 7.65
C PHE A 217 11.85 13.05 7.98
N ARG A 218 12.35 13.27 9.21
CA ARG A 218 12.89 14.57 9.63
C ARG A 218 14.00 15.06 8.70
N LEU A 219 14.96 14.19 8.40
CA LEU A 219 16.10 14.52 7.52
C LEU A 219 15.64 14.83 6.10
N ALA A 220 14.77 14.00 5.53
CA ALA A 220 14.29 14.18 4.16
C ALA A 220 13.40 15.43 4.01
N PHE A 221 12.45 15.61 4.93
CA PHE A 221 11.49 16.71 4.87
C PHE A 221 12.18 18.07 5.08
N GLY A 222 13.25 18.10 5.90
CA GLY A 222 14.12 19.27 6.01
C GLY A 222 14.73 19.66 4.66
N LYS A 223 15.30 18.71 3.92
CA LYS A 223 15.84 18.96 2.56
C LYS A 223 14.77 19.39 1.56
N LEU A 224 13.57 18.82 1.64
CA LEU A 224 12.43 19.24 0.81
C LEU A 224 12.06 20.70 1.06
N ARG A 225 12.00 21.11 2.35
CA ARG A 225 11.76 22.50 2.76
C ARG A 225 12.84 23.43 2.22
N GLU A 226 14.12 23.08 2.37
CA GLU A 226 15.24 23.87 1.86
C GLU A 226 15.15 24.10 0.35
N LEU A 227 14.83 23.04 -0.40
CA LEU A 227 14.61 23.15 -1.85
C LEU A 227 13.42 24.05 -2.18
N CYS A 228 12.31 23.93 -1.45
CA CYS A 228 11.13 24.79 -1.63
C CYS A 228 11.48 26.28 -1.49
N LEU A 229 12.21 26.64 -0.43
CA LEU A 229 12.65 28.01 -0.20
C LEU A 229 13.60 28.49 -1.31
N LYS A 230 14.57 27.66 -1.68
CA LYS A 230 15.52 27.95 -2.77
C LYS A 230 14.82 28.23 -4.09
N LEU A 231 13.87 27.38 -4.51
CA LEU A 231 13.14 27.55 -5.77
C LEU A 231 12.27 28.81 -5.76
N ARG A 232 11.64 29.14 -4.63
CA ARG A 232 10.85 30.38 -4.50
C ARG A 232 11.70 31.63 -4.57
N LEU A 233 12.91 31.62 -3.98
CA LEU A 233 13.87 32.73 -4.12
C LEU A 233 14.28 32.97 -5.58
N LEU A 234 14.28 31.92 -6.40
CA LEU A 234 14.55 31.99 -7.83
C LEU A 234 13.31 32.37 -8.67
N GLY A 235 12.17 32.64 -8.04
CA GLY A 235 10.94 33.08 -8.70
C GLY A 235 9.97 31.96 -9.08
N HIS A 236 10.26 30.70 -8.76
CA HIS A 236 9.34 29.59 -9.04
C HIS A 236 8.17 29.57 -8.04
N LYS A 237 6.94 29.48 -8.55
CA LYS A 237 5.74 29.42 -7.72
C LYS A 237 5.47 28.01 -7.19
N ILE A 238 6.19 27.60 -6.15
CA ILE A 238 5.95 26.34 -5.45
C ILE A 238 4.76 26.51 -4.49
N SER A 239 3.65 25.84 -4.79
CA SER A 239 2.37 25.94 -4.06
C SER A 239 2.04 24.67 -3.26
N ALA A 240 2.71 23.54 -3.52
CA ALA A 240 2.46 22.28 -2.83
C ALA A 240 3.74 21.49 -2.54
N LEU A 241 3.70 20.69 -1.47
CA LEU A 241 4.72 19.70 -1.13
C LEU A 241 4.06 18.35 -0.91
N ASP A 242 4.53 17.33 -1.62
CA ASP A 242 4.14 15.94 -1.43
C ASP A 242 5.25 15.19 -0.68
N PHE A 243 4.93 14.78 0.55
CA PHE A 243 5.83 14.08 1.46
C PHE A 243 5.82 12.56 1.25
N GLY A 244 5.00 12.07 0.32
CA GLY A 244 4.91 10.68 -0.06
C GLY A 244 4.37 9.78 1.04
N GLY A 245 4.58 8.48 0.85
CA GLY A 245 4.22 7.45 1.83
C GLY A 245 5.43 6.92 2.59
N GLY A 246 5.30 5.68 3.06
CA GLY A 246 6.42 4.91 3.61
C GLY A 246 6.28 4.51 5.07
N ILE A 247 5.31 5.11 5.78
CA ILE A 247 4.98 4.81 7.17
C ILE A 247 4.77 3.29 7.35
N GLY A 248 5.57 2.71 8.24
CA GLY A 248 5.56 1.30 8.56
C GLY A 248 4.44 0.89 9.52
N ILE A 249 4.16 -0.41 9.55
CA ILE A 249 3.22 -1.03 10.49
C ILE A 249 3.94 -2.14 11.28
N SER A 250 3.35 -2.61 12.37
CA SER A 250 3.89 -3.78 13.08
C SER A 250 3.48 -5.07 12.37
N TYR A 251 4.46 -5.90 12.00
CA TYR A 251 4.24 -7.25 11.45
C TYR A 251 4.49 -8.34 12.49
N LYS A 252 5.35 -8.06 13.48
CA LYS A 252 5.68 -8.94 14.60
C LYS A 252 5.53 -8.19 15.92
N ASN A 253 6.44 -7.24 16.17
CA ASN A 253 6.54 -6.47 17.39
C ASN A 253 7.36 -5.18 17.20
N GLU A 254 7.45 -4.70 15.96
CA GLU A 254 8.16 -3.46 15.64
C GLU A 254 7.49 -2.29 16.35
N ASN A 255 8.29 -1.42 16.95
CA ASN A 255 7.84 -0.12 17.44
C ASN A 255 7.54 0.76 16.22
N THR A 256 6.28 1.18 16.06
CA THR A 256 5.88 2.07 14.97
C THR A 256 5.79 3.50 15.47
N LEU A 257 6.12 4.45 14.60
CA LEU A 257 5.92 5.87 14.87
C LEU A 257 4.44 6.22 15.10
N LEU A 258 4.19 7.24 15.92
CA LEU A 258 2.86 7.81 16.09
C LEU A 258 2.54 8.73 14.91
N ILE A 259 1.35 8.60 14.33
CA ILE A 259 0.92 9.43 13.20
C ILE A 259 0.82 10.91 13.62
N GLN A 260 0.54 11.18 14.89
CA GLN A 260 0.54 12.51 15.48
C GLN A 260 1.92 13.16 15.42
N ASP A 261 2.98 12.42 15.75
CA ASP A 261 4.37 12.93 15.69
C ASP A 261 4.79 13.19 14.24
N TYR A 262 4.34 12.35 13.31
CA TYR A 262 4.56 12.53 11.87
C TYR A 262 3.85 13.79 11.35
N ALA A 263 2.57 14.01 11.70
CA ALA A 263 1.83 15.20 11.31
C ALA A 263 2.44 16.47 11.94
N LYS A 264 2.84 16.41 13.21
CA LYS A 264 3.53 17.51 13.91
C LYS A 264 4.83 17.88 13.22
N LEU A 265 5.65 16.91 12.83
CA LEU A 265 6.88 17.15 12.09
C LEU A 265 6.61 17.92 10.78
N ILE A 266 5.59 17.50 10.02
CA ILE A 266 5.21 18.19 8.79
C ILE A 266 4.74 19.61 9.09
N ALA A 267 3.90 19.81 10.11
CA ALA A 267 3.42 21.13 10.51
C ALA A 267 4.57 22.08 10.87
N ASP A 268 5.49 21.63 11.73
CA ASP A 268 6.65 22.41 12.17
C ASP A 268 7.54 22.81 10.96
N LEU A 269 7.70 21.91 9.98
CA LEU A 269 8.49 22.16 8.78
C LEU A 269 7.78 22.97 7.69
N THR A 270 6.49 23.26 7.82
CA THR A 270 5.71 23.94 6.75
C THR A 270 4.95 25.18 7.24
N ALA A 271 5.00 25.50 8.53
CA ALA A 271 4.22 26.56 9.17
C ALA A 271 4.31 27.94 8.48
N ASP A 272 5.47 28.29 7.92
CA ASP A 272 5.75 29.56 7.24
C ASP A 272 5.75 29.45 5.71
N LEU A 273 5.51 28.27 5.15
CA LEU A 273 5.59 28.05 3.71
C LEU A 273 4.29 28.34 2.97
N ASN A 274 3.12 28.32 3.63
CA ASN A 274 1.82 28.47 2.95
C ASN A 274 1.74 27.58 1.69
N VAL A 275 1.94 26.28 1.88
CA VAL A 275 1.88 25.26 0.83
C VAL A 275 0.76 24.28 1.15
N LYS A 276 0.14 23.74 0.09
CA LYS A 276 -0.72 22.56 0.22
C LYS A 276 0.14 21.34 0.52
N ILE A 277 -0.31 20.53 1.47
CA ILE A 277 0.41 19.32 1.89
C ILE A 277 -0.24 18.08 1.26
N THR A 278 0.56 17.22 0.65
CA THR A 278 0.13 15.88 0.21
C THR A 278 0.92 14.81 0.95
N ILE A 279 0.24 13.74 1.36
CA ILE A 279 0.87 12.49 1.81
C ILE A 279 0.29 11.31 1.04
N ALA A 280 1.09 10.26 0.88
CA ALA A 280 0.74 9.07 0.10
C ALA A 280 0.75 7.75 0.90
N PRO A 281 0.06 7.62 2.06
CA PRO A 281 0.04 6.38 2.81
C PRO A 281 -0.67 5.26 2.04
N GLY A 282 -0.07 4.06 2.04
CA GLY A 282 -0.69 2.83 1.51
C GLY A 282 -0.74 1.75 2.58
N ARG A 283 0.45 1.25 2.96
CA ARG A 283 0.62 0.20 3.98
C ARG A 283 0.00 0.56 5.33
N ALA A 284 0.20 1.79 5.78
CA ALA A 284 -0.32 2.28 7.06
C ALA A 284 -1.86 2.32 7.11
N ILE A 285 -2.53 2.43 5.96
CA ILE A 285 -3.99 2.43 5.88
C ILE A 285 -4.53 0.98 5.82
N VAL A 286 -4.09 0.21 4.83
CA VAL A 286 -4.75 -1.08 4.53
C VAL A 286 -4.02 -2.30 5.12
N GLY A 287 -2.74 -2.18 5.44
CA GLY A 287 -1.88 -3.32 5.78
C GLY A 287 -2.41 -4.11 6.97
N ALA A 288 -2.60 -3.42 8.09
CA ALA A 288 -3.16 -4.02 9.30
C ALA A 288 -4.67 -4.31 9.18
N ALA A 289 -5.38 -3.78 8.18
CA ALA A 289 -6.83 -3.97 8.02
C ALA A 289 -7.21 -5.29 7.33
N GLY A 290 -6.24 -6.04 6.80
CA GLY A 290 -6.48 -7.29 6.07
C GLY A 290 -5.71 -8.48 6.62
N ILE A 291 -6.33 -9.65 6.54
CA ILE A 291 -5.73 -10.96 6.83
C ILE A 291 -5.86 -11.87 5.61
N LEU A 292 -4.98 -12.85 5.50
CA LEU A 292 -5.14 -14.00 4.60
C LEU A 292 -5.56 -15.21 5.45
N VAL A 293 -6.61 -15.91 5.06
CA VAL A 293 -7.08 -17.13 5.73
C VAL A 293 -6.74 -18.34 4.86
N SER A 294 -6.17 -19.37 5.47
CA SER A 294 -5.77 -20.60 4.81
C SER A 294 -6.04 -21.82 5.69
N LYS A 295 -6.12 -22.99 5.07
CA LYS A 295 -6.36 -24.28 5.72
C LYS A 295 -5.13 -25.17 5.61
N ILE A 296 -4.81 -25.89 6.68
CA ILE A 296 -3.82 -26.97 6.63
C ILE A 296 -4.40 -28.12 5.82
N LEU A 297 -3.74 -28.47 4.72
CA LEU A 297 -4.05 -29.64 3.92
C LEU A 297 -3.46 -30.89 4.57
N PHE A 298 -2.17 -30.86 4.86
CA PHE A 298 -1.42 -32.00 5.39
C PHE A 298 -0.31 -31.54 6.34
N LEU A 299 0.04 -32.41 7.27
CA LEU A 299 1.26 -32.30 8.05
C LEU A 299 2.25 -33.34 7.53
N LYS A 300 3.46 -32.88 7.19
CA LYS A 300 4.53 -33.73 6.67
C LYS A 300 5.73 -33.64 7.58
N GLU A 301 6.06 -34.75 8.22
CA GLU A 301 7.27 -34.90 9.01
C GLU A 301 8.40 -35.39 8.12
N THR A 302 9.59 -34.83 8.31
CA THR A 302 10.82 -35.30 7.66
C THR A 302 11.92 -35.41 8.71
N ALA A 303 13.02 -36.08 8.37
CA ALA A 303 14.16 -36.22 9.29
C ALA A 303 14.76 -34.86 9.73
N ALA A 304 14.59 -33.80 8.92
CA ALA A 304 15.19 -32.49 9.20
C ALA A 304 14.18 -31.46 9.74
N LYS A 305 12.95 -31.46 9.22
CA LYS A 305 11.93 -30.43 9.50
C LYS A 305 10.51 -30.97 9.37
N ASN A 306 9.58 -30.32 10.05
CA ASN A 306 8.16 -30.55 9.87
C ASN A 306 7.56 -29.45 8.98
N PHE A 307 6.65 -29.83 8.09
CA PHE A 307 5.94 -28.94 7.19
C PHE A 307 4.44 -28.99 7.44
N ALA A 308 3.83 -27.82 7.57
CA ALA A 308 2.39 -27.66 7.47
C ALA A 308 2.08 -27.20 6.05
N ILE A 309 1.60 -28.12 5.21
CA ILE A 309 1.21 -27.82 3.83
C ILE A 309 -0.17 -27.18 3.88
N ILE A 310 -0.29 -25.94 3.42
CA ILE A 310 -1.52 -25.15 3.46
C ILE A 310 -2.08 -24.92 2.05
N ASP A 311 -3.32 -24.45 1.95
CA ASP A 311 -3.96 -24.21 0.65
C ASP A 311 -3.74 -22.81 0.05
N ALA A 312 -3.13 -21.89 0.81
CA ALA A 312 -2.57 -20.65 0.28
C ALA A 312 -1.13 -20.84 -0.18
N ALA A 313 -0.69 -20.07 -1.18
CA ALA A 313 0.65 -20.15 -1.74
C ALA A 313 1.25 -18.77 -2.04
N MET A 314 2.47 -18.75 -2.57
CA MET A 314 3.16 -17.54 -3.04
C MET A 314 2.39 -16.79 -4.15
N ASN A 315 1.54 -17.48 -4.92
CA ASN A 315 0.66 -16.85 -5.89
C ASN A 315 -0.45 -16.00 -5.21
N ASP A 316 -0.76 -16.30 -3.95
CA ASP A 316 -1.76 -15.56 -3.14
C ASP A 316 -1.09 -14.48 -2.28
N LEU A 317 0.02 -14.83 -1.62
CA LEU A 317 0.82 -13.94 -0.78
C LEU A 317 2.31 -14.10 -1.12
N MET A 318 2.78 -13.30 -2.06
CA MET A 318 4.14 -13.40 -2.60
C MET A 318 5.22 -12.82 -1.67
N ARG A 319 4.83 -11.97 -0.72
CA ARG A 319 5.78 -11.16 0.08
C ARG A 319 6.81 -11.99 0.85
N PRO A 320 6.47 -13.12 1.50
CA PRO A 320 7.46 -13.96 2.16
C PRO A 320 8.51 -14.51 1.19
N GLY A 321 8.10 -15.07 0.05
CA GLY A 321 9.03 -15.59 -0.96
C GLY A 321 9.87 -14.51 -1.64
N LEU A 322 9.27 -13.34 -1.93
CA LEU A 322 9.93 -12.26 -2.66
C LEU A 322 10.86 -11.39 -1.78
N TYR A 323 10.42 -11.10 -0.55
CA TYR A 323 11.07 -10.14 0.34
C TYR A 323 11.60 -10.76 1.64
N GLY A 324 11.33 -12.03 1.93
CA GLY A 324 11.57 -12.61 3.26
C GLY A 324 10.68 -12.00 4.34
N SER A 325 9.53 -11.44 3.97
CA SER A 325 8.70 -10.68 4.92
C SER A 325 8.04 -11.58 5.95
N TYR A 326 8.03 -11.12 7.20
CA TYR A 326 7.29 -11.77 8.28
C TYR A 326 5.81 -11.38 8.26
N HIS A 327 4.94 -12.37 8.50
CA HIS A 327 3.54 -12.18 8.88
C HIS A 327 3.28 -13.00 10.14
N GLU A 328 2.58 -12.42 11.12
CA GLU A 328 2.16 -13.17 12.31
C GLU A 328 1.06 -14.17 11.96
N ILE A 329 1.11 -15.34 12.59
CA ILE A 329 0.14 -16.42 12.32
C ILE A 329 -0.69 -16.70 13.57
N PHE A 330 -2.01 -16.75 13.38
CA PHE A 330 -2.93 -17.14 14.45
C PHE A 330 -3.80 -18.31 13.99
N PRO A 331 -4.06 -19.30 14.87
CA PRO A 331 -5.05 -20.32 14.57
C PRO A 331 -6.46 -19.72 14.67
N VAL A 332 -7.38 -20.13 13.80
CA VAL A 332 -8.78 -19.66 13.90
C VAL A 332 -9.46 -20.25 15.13
N ILE A 333 -9.02 -21.41 15.61
CA ILE A 333 -9.48 -22.03 16.85
C ILE A 333 -8.27 -22.19 17.76
N LYS A 334 -8.29 -21.55 18.92
CA LYS A 334 -7.25 -21.78 19.93
C LYS A 334 -7.40 -23.18 20.51
N LYS A 335 -6.26 -23.86 20.61
CA LYS A 335 -6.14 -25.19 21.18
C LYS A 335 -5.12 -25.19 22.30
N THR A 336 -5.20 -26.22 23.13
CA THR A 336 -4.19 -26.58 24.11
C THR A 336 -3.64 -27.95 23.74
N GLY A 337 -2.35 -28.18 23.93
CA GLY A 337 -1.75 -29.47 23.62
C GLY A 337 -0.29 -29.36 23.24
N LEU A 338 0.18 -30.34 22.46
CA LEU A 338 1.55 -30.44 22.02
C LEU A 338 1.91 -29.29 21.08
N LYS A 339 3.05 -28.65 21.33
CA LYS A 339 3.63 -27.60 20.51
C LYS A 339 4.67 -28.21 19.59
N ILE A 340 4.49 -28.05 18.28
CA ILE A 340 5.45 -28.52 17.27
C ILE A 340 5.81 -27.35 16.36
N ILE A 341 7.08 -27.26 15.98
CA ILE A 341 7.58 -26.25 15.05
C ILE A 341 7.36 -26.75 13.62
N TYR A 342 6.75 -25.92 12.78
CA TYR A 342 6.52 -26.16 11.36
C TYR A 342 7.04 -25.02 10.48
N ASP A 343 7.50 -25.36 9.29
CA ASP A 343 7.51 -24.44 8.16
C ASP A 343 6.15 -24.54 7.44
N LEU A 344 5.48 -23.40 7.21
CA LEU A 344 4.23 -23.31 6.47
C LEU A 344 4.54 -23.07 5.00
N VAL A 345 4.14 -24.02 4.16
CA VAL A 345 4.44 -24.04 2.73
C VAL A 345 3.14 -24.20 1.93
N GLY A 346 3.08 -23.57 0.77
CA GLY A 346 1.96 -23.75 -0.14
C GLY A 346 2.14 -25.00 -1.02
N PRO A 347 1.19 -25.23 -1.95
CA PRO A 347 1.23 -26.35 -2.89
C PRO A 347 1.87 -25.98 -4.25
N VAL A 348 2.43 -24.79 -4.42
CA VAL A 348 3.06 -24.36 -5.68
C VAL A 348 4.40 -25.10 -5.85
N CYS A 349 4.70 -25.47 -7.09
CA CYS A 349 5.91 -26.22 -7.45
C CYS A 349 7.16 -25.32 -7.50
N GLU A 350 7.46 -24.61 -6.40
CA GLU A 350 8.60 -23.70 -6.28
C GLU A 350 9.18 -23.79 -4.87
N SER A 351 10.52 -23.82 -4.76
CA SER A 351 11.17 -23.92 -3.44
C SER A 351 11.00 -22.66 -2.60
N THR A 352 10.67 -21.54 -3.25
CA THR A 352 10.37 -20.25 -2.60
C THR A 352 8.91 -20.14 -2.11
N ASP A 353 8.07 -21.17 -2.34
CA ASP A 353 6.69 -21.22 -1.83
C ASP A 353 6.62 -21.55 -0.32
N ILE A 354 7.26 -20.69 0.46
CA ILE A 354 7.35 -20.76 1.91
C ILE A 354 6.73 -19.48 2.46
N LEU A 355 5.56 -19.59 3.08
CA LEU A 355 4.82 -18.44 3.60
C LEU A 355 5.27 -18.07 5.01
N ALA A 356 5.75 -19.03 5.79
CA ALA A 356 6.36 -18.78 7.09
C ALA A 356 7.29 -19.91 7.51
N GLN A 357 8.37 -19.57 8.20
CA GLN A 357 9.32 -20.54 8.73
C GLN A 357 9.34 -20.54 10.25
N ASN A 358 9.70 -21.69 10.83
CA ASN A 358 9.93 -21.89 12.26
C ASN A 358 8.75 -21.40 13.13
N ARG A 359 7.53 -21.84 12.81
CA ARG A 359 6.31 -21.44 13.52
C ARG A 359 5.82 -22.52 14.45
N GLU A 360 5.61 -22.17 15.70
CA GLU A 360 5.02 -23.06 16.69
C GLU A 360 3.51 -23.16 16.44
N LEU A 361 3.03 -24.37 16.16
CA LEU A 361 1.60 -24.68 16.09
C LEU A 361 1.23 -25.64 17.23
N VAL A 362 0.08 -25.38 17.85
CA VAL A 362 -0.43 -26.17 18.99
C VAL A 362 -1.47 -27.16 18.49
N ASP A 363 -1.20 -28.45 18.70
CA ASP A 363 -2.11 -29.56 18.33
C ASP A 363 -2.67 -29.41 16.89
N ALA A 364 -1.75 -29.11 15.96
CA ALA A 364 -2.08 -28.87 14.57
C ALA A 364 -2.59 -30.15 13.91
N LYS A 365 -3.58 -30.02 13.03
CA LYS A 365 -4.09 -31.12 12.21
C LYS A 365 -4.57 -30.63 10.84
N ALA A 366 -4.68 -31.56 9.90
CA ALA A 366 -5.35 -31.30 8.63
C ALA A 366 -6.78 -30.77 8.87
N GLY A 367 -7.17 -29.77 8.08
CA GLY A 367 -8.44 -29.06 8.20
C GLY A 367 -8.42 -27.86 9.15
N ASP A 368 -7.39 -27.69 9.98
CA ASP A 368 -7.27 -26.49 10.80
C ASP A 368 -7.12 -25.24 9.94
N LEU A 369 -7.78 -24.16 10.35
CA LEU A 369 -7.68 -22.87 9.71
C LEU A 369 -6.64 -22.00 10.44
N LEU A 370 -5.81 -21.33 9.65
CA LEU A 370 -4.80 -20.38 10.09
C LEU A 370 -5.03 -19.04 9.39
N ILE A 371 -4.61 -17.95 10.03
CA ILE A 371 -4.61 -16.63 9.41
C ILE A 371 -3.20 -16.07 9.40
N PHE A 372 -2.85 -15.37 8.32
CA PHE A 372 -1.66 -14.53 8.20
C PHE A 372 -2.10 -13.08 8.39
N ALA A 373 -1.59 -12.46 9.43
CA ALA A 373 -2.00 -11.13 9.82
C ALA A 373 -1.27 -10.03 9.05
N SER A 374 -1.79 -8.80 9.08
CA SER A 374 -1.21 -7.64 8.39
C SER A 374 -0.98 -7.87 6.88
N ALA A 375 -1.87 -8.63 6.25
CA ALA A 375 -1.77 -9.04 4.85
C ALA A 375 -2.55 -8.12 3.89
N GLY A 376 -3.14 -7.02 4.39
CA GLY A 376 -4.01 -6.18 3.59
C GLY A 376 -3.31 -5.31 2.54
N ALA A 377 -2.00 -5.08 2.69
CA ALA A 377 -1.19 -4.28 1.77
C ALA A 377 -0.15 -5.15 1.06
N TYR A 378 -0.08 -5.03 -0.26
CA TYR A 378 0.85 -5.78 -1.13
C TYR A 378 0.66 -7.31 -0.99
N GLY A 379 -0.56 -7.72 -0.65
CA GLY A 379 -1.02 -9.11 -0.64
C GLY A 379 -1.77 -9.40 -1.94
N SER A 380 -3.10 -9.25 -1.90
CA SER A 380 -3.98 -9.48 -3.06
C SER A 380 -3.67 -8.60 -4.28
N SER A 381 -2.99 -7.45 -4.13
CA SER A 381 -2.54 -6.64 -5.26
C SER A 381 -1.37 -7.25 -6.03
N MET A 382 -0.68 -8.22 -5.43
CA MET A 382 0.41 -8.99 -6.04
C MET A 382 -0.01 -10.44 -6.33
N SER A 383 -1.28 -10.80 -6.08
CA SER A 383 -1.75 -12.16 -6.36
C SER A 383 -1.82 -12.43 -7.86
N ASN A 384 -1.57 -13.66 -8.26
CA ASN A 384 -1.53 -14.10 -9.65
C ASN A 384 -1.99 -15.56 -9.76
N GLU A 385 -2.11 -16.06 -10.99
CA GLU A 385 -2.61 -17.41 -11.29
C GLU A 385 -1.49 -18.42 -11.58
N TYR A 386 -0.30 -18.20 -11.01
CA TYR A 386 0.81 -19.14 -11.16
C TYR A 386 0.41 -20.55 -10.74
N ASN A 387 0.86 -21.55 -11.52
CA ASN A 387 0.42 -22.96 -11.45
C ASN A 387 -1.08 -23.15 -11.77
N CYS A 388 -1.66 -22.27 -12.60
CA CYS A 388 -3.07 -22.29 -13.00
C CYS A 388 -4.03 -22.33 -11.79
N ARG A 389 -3.63 -21.65 -10.70
CA ARG A 389 -4.43 -21.54 -9.48
C ARG A 389 -5.37 -20.36 -9.63
N PRO A 390 -6.70 -20.52 -9.45
CA PRO A 390 -7.64 -19.41 -9.59
C PRO A 390 -7.28 -18.24 -8.68
N LEU A 391 -7.38 -17.01 -9.19
CA LEU A 391 -7.11 -15.82 -8.39
C LEU A 391 -7.90 -15.82 -7.07
N ILE A 392 -7.20 -15.58 -5.96
CA ILE A 392 -7.78 -15.66 -4.61
C ILE A 392 -8.95 -14.68 -4.41
N PRO A 393 -10.08 -15.08 -3.78
CA PRO A 393 -11.17 -14.17 -3.47
C PRO A 393 -10.82 -13.19 -2.33
N GLU A 394 -11.54 -12.06 -2.30
CA GLU A 394 -11.42 -10.99 -1.31
C GLU A 394 -12.78 -10.75 -0.64
N ILE A 395 -12.79 -10.69 0.70
CA ILE A 395 -13.97 -10.55 1.55
C ILE A 395 -13.88 -9.27 2.37
N LEU A 396 -14.96 -8.50 2.45
CA LEU A 396 -15.09 -7.36 3.35
C LEU A 396 -16.02 -7.73 4.50
N VAL A 397 -15.61 -7.44 5.73
CA VAL A 397 -16.46 -7.52 6.91
C VAL A 397 -16.84 -6.10 7.35
N ASP A 398 -18.12 -5.93 7.65
CA ASP A 398 -18.69 -4.69 8.18
C ASP A 398 -19.59 -5.03 9.38
N VAL A 399 -19.06 -4.81 10.58
CA VAL A 399 -19.71 -5.09 11.86
C VAL A 399 -20.09 -6.56 12.01
N ASP A 400 -21.30 -6.94 11.60
CA ASP A 400 -21.92 -8.25 11.79
C ASP A 400 -22.09 -9.03 10.47
N GLU A 401 -21.77 -8.43 9.33
CA GLU A 401 -21.96 -9.01 8.00
C GLU A 401 -20.65 -9.11 7.21
N PHE A 402 -20.60 -10.02 6.24
CA PHE A 402 -19.51 -10.10 5.28
C PHE A 402 -20.01 -10.11 3.83
N THR A 403 -19.23 -9.51 2.94
CA THR A 403 -19.52 -9.42 1.50
C THR A 403 -18.31 -9.89 0.69
N VAL A 404 -18.55 -10.67 -0.36
CA VAL A 404 -17.51 -11.04 -1.34
C VAL A 404 -17.25 -9.84 -2.25
N ILE A 405 -16.11 -9.16 -2.09
CA ILE A 405 -15.71 -7.97 -2.88
C ILE A 405 -14.76 -8.32 -4.05
N ARG A 406 -14.31 -9.58 -4.12
CA ARG A 406 -13.74 -10.22 -5.31
C ARG A 406 -14.06 -11.71 -5.22
N ARG A 407 -14.79 -12.25 -6.19
CA ARG A 407 -15.07 -13.68 -6.23
C ARG A 407 -13.89 -14.46 -6.84
N ARG A 408 -13.81 -15.74 -6.50
CA ARG A 408 -12.89 -16.67 -7.16
C ARG A 408 -13.36 -16.87 -8.62
N PRO A 409 -12.47 -16.77 -9.62
CA PRO A 409 -12.84 -17.08 -11.00
C PRO A 409 -13.07 -18.59 -11.17
N THR A 410 -13.93 -18.93 -12.13
CA THR A 410 -14.04 -20.30 -12.66
C THR A 410 -12.87 -20.59 -13.60
N PHE A 411 -12.62 -21.87 -13.92
CA PHE A 411 -11.57 -22.21 -14.88
C PHE A 411 -11.88 -21.64 -16.28
N GLU A 412 -13.14 -21.63 -16.69
CA GLU A 412 -13.57 -21.02 -17.96
C GLU A 412 -13.30 -19.50 -17.99
N GLU A 413 -13.35 -18.84 -16.84
CA GLU A 413 -13.05 -17.40 -16.75
C GLU A 413 -11.57 -17.08 -16.84
N MET A 414 -10.71 -17.97 -16.35
CA MET A 414 -9.26 -17.83 -16.47
C MET A 414 -8.81 -17.87 -17.94
N LEU A 415 -9.57 -18.57 -18.80
CA LEU A 415 -9.26 -18.73 -20.22
C LEU A 415 -9.78 -17.59 -21.13
N ARG A 416 -10.47 -16.57 -20.60
CA ARG A 416 -11.16 -15.55 -21.44
C ARG A 416 -10.25 -14.64 -22.27
N TYR A 417 -8.94 -14.70 -22.05
CA TYR A 417 -7.95 -13.91 -22.79
C TYR A 417 -7.11 -14.75 -23.77
N GLU A 418 -7.40 -16.04 -23.86
CA GLU A 418 -6.90 -16.97 -24.87
C GLU A 418 -7.96 -17.14 -25.97
#